data_AF-A0A3G6RQT8-F1
#
_entry.id   AF-A0A3G6RQT8-F1
#
_cell.length_a   1.000
_cell.length_b   1.000
_cell.length_c   1.000
_cell.angle_alpha   90.00
_cell.angle_beta   90.00
_cell.angle_gamma   90.00
#
_symmetry.space_group_name_H-M   'P 1'
#
loop_
_entity.id
_entity.type
_entity.pdbx_description
1 polymer ?
#
loop_
_entity_poly.entity_id
_entity_poly.type
_entity_poly.pdbx_seq_one_letter_code
_entity_poly.pdbx_strand_id
1 'polypeptide(L)'
;MSNTLNLLETGDFPTSNINVNQVEMVTLIDKYTKEIVNFKKASSGPSVIDGIMYLKKDGVLFERIYNGVINAEWFGPGKTNIELQAAINAAIKSDTILIKGKYRCSDQIKINKDIMLLGQNYINGNDVGDNEGSRIIFNDFTNQIANSCIEAVASLCIKNLAVVGSEIPGKIGINLIGVPNGTTDPIGSLTLDSAIVQDFEVGVKVTEGYYNRFVNSYIGYCTTCLVLDKCYNSFASSLSIRAGYYSKKNIDNGDLNDGIVLYNKANLTMFGGSVESFSNAGITLYSSRVSCFGVYFEGEKANDKTSCIRMMNNNCRSTTIGCHTYLVLKRTSSFIHVLPTVTSAHVYSKNNHFDYENNWYTSVYKFEATDFEGYNIDISGDNYQNGLNAGSSYISITSSLLKKGKGMIQIIYPSGHELAGLKLTNLNTTSPYQYNTVTGQENGMITTFANSGYPGDDPAGLYGQIGYTPYTAVFENGSWKKIPKL
;
A
#
# COMPACT_ATOMS: atom_id res chain seq x y z
N MET A 1 5.00 44.14 14.24
CA MET A 1 4.02 45.05 13.59
C MET A 1 3.31 45.82 14.69
N SER A 2 3.28 47.16 14.66
CA SER A 2 2.45 47.94 15.59
C SER A 2 1.01 47.94 15.10
N ASN A 3 0.06 47.72 16.02
CA ASN A 3 -1.37 47.67 15.76
C ASN A 3 -1.90 49.05 15.29
N THR A 4 -2.00 49.24 13.98
CA THR A 4 -2.54 50.46 13.37
C THR A 4 -4.06 50.58 13.47
N LEU A 5 -4.77 49.53 13.94
CA LEU A 5 -6.23 49.48 14.02
C LEU A 5 -6.77 49.71 15.45
N ASN A 6 -5.90 49.92 16.45
CA ASN A 6 -6.28 50.05 17.87
C ASN A 6 -7.19 48.92 18.40
N LEU A 7 -7.11 47.72 17.83
CA LEU A 7 -7.87 46.54 18.28
C LEU A 7 -7.23 45.89 19.51
N LEU A 8 -8.01 45.29 20.42
CA LEU A 8 -7.44 44.54 21.54
C LEU A 8 -6.92 43.17 21.10
N GLU A 9 -5.90 42.65 21.77
CA GLU A 9 -5.51 41.26 21.59
C GLU A 9 -6.45 40.32 22.35
N THR A 10 -6.55 39.06 21.92
CA THR A 10 -7.39 38.04 22.59
C THR A 10 -7.03 37.85 24.07
N GLY A 11 -5.77 38.07 24.45
CA GLY A 11 -5.32 38.01 25.85
C GLY A 11 -5.79 39.16 26.74
N ASP A 12 -6.05 40.34 26.16
CA ASP A 12 -6.45 41.56 26.89
C ASP A 12 -7.97 41.73 26.98
N PHE A 13 -8.71 40.98 26.15
CA PHE A 13 -10.17 41.07 26.11
C PHE A 13 -10.85 40.86 27.47
N PRO A 14 -10.49 39.85 28.30
CA PRO A 14 -11.18 39.59 29.56
C PRO A 14 -11.14 40.76 30.56
N THR A 15 -10.03 41.51 30.59
CA THR A 15 -9.80 42.64 31.51
C THR A 15 -10.13 44.00 30.90
N SER A 16 -10.58 44.04 29.65
CA SER A 16 -10.92 45.28 28.95
C SER A 16 -12.14 46.01 29.54
N ASN A 17 -12.28 47.30 29.23
CA ASN A 17 -13.44 48.12 29.63
C ASN A 17 -14.65 47.99 28.66
N ILE A 18 -14.65 47.00 27.77
CA ILE A 18 -15.74 46.78 26.81
C ILE A 18 -16.99 46.30 27.56
N ASN A 19 -18.12 46.99 27.36
CA ASN A 19 -19.42 46.55 27.89
C ASN A 19 -20.00 45.42 27.02
N VAL A 20 -19.75 44.18 27.43
CA VAL A 20 -20.16 42.97 26.68
C VAL A 20 -21.67 42.79 26.52
N ASN A 21 -22.48 43.44 27.36
CA ASN A 21 -23.94 43.36 27.26
C ASN A 21 -24.50 44.13 26.06
N GLN A 22 -23.72 45.06 25.47
CA GLN A 22 -24.15 45.92 24.36
C GLN A 22 -23.57 45.52 23.00
N VAL A 23 -22.72 44.48 22.95
CA VAL A 23 -22.07 44.03 21.70
C VAL A 23 -22.48 42.60 21.38
N GLU A 24 -22.83 42.32 20.13
CA GLU A 24 -23.12 40.95 19.67
C GLU A 24 -21.89 40.25 19.10
N MET A 25 -20.93 41.04 18.61
CA MET A 25 -19.64 40.57 18.12
C MET A 25 -18.51 41.46 18.62
N VAL A 26 -17.33 40.88 18.72
CA VAL A 26 -16.08 41.59 19.02
C VAL A 26 -15.01 41.21 18.01
N THR A 27 -14.31 42.22 17.50
CA THR A 27 -13.16 42.05 16.59
C THR A 27 -11.89 42.27 17.39
N LEU A 28 -10.99 41.29 17.37
CA LEU A 28 -9.76 41.26 18.17
C LEU A 28 -8.57 40.89 17.27
N ILE A 29 -7.37 41.00 17.82
CA ILE A 29 -6.14 40.47 17.23
C ILE A 29 -5.77 39.19 17.97
N ASP A 30 -5.58 38.09 17.25
CA ASP A 30 -5.09 36.84 17.85
C ASP A 30 -3.70 37.07 18.47
N LYS A 31 -3.55 36.80 19.77
CA LYS A 31 -2.33 37.15 20.51
C LYS A 31 -1.05 36.50 19.96
N TYR A 32 -1.15 35.33 19.33
CA TYR A 32 0.01 34.60 18.82
C TYR A 32 0.25 34.86 17.34
N THR A 33 -0.77 34.72 16.50
CA THR A 33 -0.65 34.83 15.04
C THR A 33 -0.77 36.25 14.52
N LYS A 34 -1.29 37.17 15.34
CA LYS A 34 -1.62 38.56 14.97
C LYS A 34 -2.66 38.68 13.85
N GLU A 35 -3.39 37.60 13.56
CA GLU A 35 -4.52 37.59 12.64
C GLU A 35 -5.70 38.38 13.24
N ILE A 36 -6.43 39.12 12.42
CA ILE A 36 -7.70 39.75 12.84
C ILE A 36 -8.75 38.65 12.97
N VAL A 37 -9.42 38.59 14.11
CA VAL A 37 -10.37 37.53 14.46
C VAL A 37 -11.67 38.14 14.98
N ASN A 38 -12.78 37.47 14.67
CA ASN A 38 -14.09 37.88 15.14
C ASN A 38 -14.64 36.82 16.10
N PHE A 39 -15.30 37.26 17.16
CA PHE A 39 -16.05 36.40 18.05
C PHE A 39 -17.50 36.88 18.14
N LYS A 40 -18.43 35.94 18.19
CA LYS A 40 -19.87 36.20 18.39
C LYS A 40 -20.28 35.73 19.78
N LYS A 41 -21.31 36.36 20.37
CA LYS A 41 -21.93 35.82 21.60
C LYS A 41 -22.39 34.38 21.36
N ALA A 42 -22.04 33.50 22.29
CA ALA A 42 -22.44 32.09 22.26
C ALA A 42 -23.61 31.89 23.22
N SER A 43 -24.72 31.36 22.70
CA SER A 43 -25.90 30.98 23.49
C SER A 43 -25.69 29.71 24.30
N SER A 44 -24.73 28.89 23.89
CA SER A 44 -24.30 27.63 24.50
C SER A 44 -22.90 27.34 24.00
N GLY A 45 -22.02 26.79 24.83
CA GLY A 45 -20.67 26.45 24.42
C GLY A 45 -20.07 25.35 25.29
N PRO A 46 -19.00 24.69 24.83
CA PRO A 46 -18.31 23.66 25.58
C PRO A 46 -17.72 24.23 26.87
N SER A 47 -17.42 23.33 27.82
CA SER A 47 -17.01 23.66 29.19
C SER A 47 -15.64 24.38 29.32
N VAL A 48 -14.90 24.55 28.22
CA VAL A 48 -13.51 25.02 28.25
C VAL A 48 -13.40 26.41 27.62
N ILE A 49 -13.01 27.39 28.43
CA ILE A 49 -12.66 28.75 28.01
C ILE A 49 -11.15 28.76 27.77
N ASP A 50 -10.74 28.55 26.52
CA ASP A 50 -9.33 28.42 26.13
C ASP A 50 -8.66 29.75 25.76
N GLY A 51 -9.44 30.83 25.65
CA GLY A 51 -8.95 32.14 25.22
C GLY A 51 -8.63 32.23 23.73
N ILE A 52 -9.02 31.21 22.96
CA ILE A 52 -8.66 31.03 21.55
C ILE A 52 -9.91 30.77 20.72
N MET A 53 -10.64 29.67 21.00
CA MET A 53 -11.93 29.36 20.42
C MET A 53 -13.07 29.96 21.23
N TYR A 54 -12.90 30.06 22.55
CA TYR A 54 -13.91 30.60 23.47
C TYR A 54 -13.32 31.62 24.42
N LEU A 55 -13.97 32.78 24.51
CA LEU A 55 -13.64 33.88 25.42
C LEU A 55 -14.79 34.10 26.41
N LYS A 56 -14.48 34.43 27.66
CA LYS A 56 -15.49 34.82 28.66
C LYS A 56 -15.14 36.15 29.30
N LYS A 57 -16.12 37.03 29.38
CA LYS A 57 -16.04 38.32 30.09
C LYS A 57 -17.37 38.64 30.74
N ASP A 58 -17.34 39.06 32.00
CA ASP A 58 -18.52 39.48 32.78
C ASP A 58 -19.68 38.47 32.71
N GLY A 59 -19.35 37.17 32.71
CA GLY A 59 -20.33 36.08 32.60
C GLY A 59 -20.77 35.73 31.18
N VAL A 60 -20.53 36.58 30.19
CA VAL A 60 -20.90 36.39 28.78
C VAL A 60 -19.83 35.59 28.04
N LEU A 61 -20.26 34.55 27.32
CA LEU A 61 -19.41 33.69 26.51
C LEU A 61 -19.42 34.16 25.04
N PHE A 62 -18.25 34.14 24.42
CA PHE A 62 -18.06 34.43 23.01
C PHE A 62 -17.33 33.26 22.34
N GLU A 63 -17.74 32.91 21.12
CA GLU A 63 -17.16 31.85 20.28
C GLU A 63 -16.48 32.47 19.05
N ARG A 64 -15.29 31.97 18.71
CA ARG A 64 -14.52 32.37 17.53
C ARG A 64 -15.29 32.03 16.26
N ILE A 65 -15.39 32.97 15.35
CA ILE A 65 -15.93 32.73 14.01
C ILE A 65 -14.80 32.19 13.13
N TYR A 66 -14.97 30.97 12.61
CA TYR A 66 -14.05 30.32 11.69
C TYR A 66 -14.83 29.46 10.69
N ASN A 67 -14.23 29.16 9.54
CA ASN A 67 -14.90 28.47 8.42
C ASN A 67 -14.55 26.97 8.37
N GLY A 68 -14.42 26.31 9.53
CA GLY A 68 -14.01 24.89 9.61
C GLY A 68 -12.52 24.62 9.37
N VAL A 69 -11.69 25.68 9.33
CA VAL A 69 -10.23 25.57 9.25
C VAL A 69 -9.62 26.16 10.52
N ILE A 70 -8.82 25.36 11.22
CA ILE A 70 -8.15 25.73 12.46
C ILE A 70 -6.64 25.81 12.19
N ASN A 71 -6.02 26.94 12.51
CA ASN A 71 -4.57 27.07 12.50
C ASN A 71 -4.03 26.63 13.86
N ALA A 72 -3.18 25.61 13.90
CA ALA A 72 -2.61 25.12 15.16
C ALA A 72 -1.77 26.19 15.89
N GLU A 73 -1.24 27.20 15.17
CA GLU A 73 -0.52 28.32 15.79
C GLU A 73 -1.41 29.26 16.61
N TRP A 74 -2.75 29.18 16.48
CA TRP A 74 -3.67 29.89 17.39
C TRP A 74 -3.53 29.41 18.85
N PHE A 75 -3.01 28.21 19.06
CA PHE A 75 -2.84 27.60 20.38
C PHE A 75 -1.46 27.86 20.99
N GLY A 76 -0.55 28.48 20.25
CA GLY A 76 0.78 28.85 20.72
C GLY A 76 1.80 28.92 19.59
N PRO A 77 2.95 29.59 19.81
CA PRO A 77 3.99 29.72 18.81
C PRO A 77 4.96 28.52 18.78
N GLY A 78 4.81 27.55 19.70
CA GLY A 78 5.81 26.51 19.94
C GLY A 78 6.02 25.54 18.77
N LYS A 79 4.99 25.33 17.94
CA LYS A 79 4.97 24.30 16.88
C LYS A 79 5.37 22.93 17.42
N THR A 80 4.73 22.50 18.50
CA THR A 80 4.98 21.20 19.14
C THR A 80 3.74 20.32 19.12
N ASN A 81 3.83 19.12 19.71
CA ASN A 81 2.65 18.29 19.98
C ASN A 81 1.63 18.98 20.88
N ILE A 82 2.02 19.94 21.72
CA ILE A 82 1.09 20.64 22.63
C ILE A 82 0.08 21.47 21.83
N GLU A 83 0.55 22.37 20.97
CA GLU A 83 -0.33 23.22 20.16
C GLU A 83 -1.14 22.41 19.15
N LEU A 84 -0.52 21.40 18.53
CA LEU A 84 -1.20 20.52 17.59
C LEU A 84 -2.32 19.71 18.27
N GLN A 85 -2.06 19.12 19.43
CA GLN A 85 -3.08 18.38 20.18
C GLN A 85 -4.20 19.31 20.67
N ALA A 86 -3.88 20.53 21.09
CA ALA A 86 -4.88 21.53 21.47
C ALA A 86 -5.81 21.89 20.31
N ALA A 87 -5.27 22.08 19.10
CA ALA A 87 -6.05 22.31 17.89
C ALA A 87 -6.98 21.13 17.54
N ILE A 88 -6.47 19.89 17.64
CA ILE A 88 -7.27 18.67 17.44
C ILE A 88 -8.39 18.55 18.49
N ASN A 89 -8.09 18.88 19.75
CA ASN A 89 -9.06 18.86 20.83
C ASN A 89 -10.18 19.89 20.62
N ALA A 90 -9.84 21.06 20.06
CA ALA A 90 -10.79 22.13 19.75
C ALA A 90 -11.65 21.85 18.51
N ALA A 91 -11.14 21.08 17.55
CA ALA A 91 -11.84 20.77 16.31
C ALA A 91 -13.18 20.04 16.52
N ILE A 92 -14.13 20.32 15.64
CA ILE A 92 -15.34 19.53 15.45
C ILE A 92 -15.18 18.56 14.27
N LYS A 93 -16.16 17.67 14.07
CA LYS A 93 -16.14 16.70 12.97
C LYS A 93 -16.06 17.40 11.62
N SER A 94 -15.17 16.92 10.76
CA SER A 94 -14.85 17.41 9.41
C SER A 94 -14.03 18.71 9.36
N ASP A 95 -13.56 19.23 10.49
CA ASP A 95 -12.65 20.37 10.47
C ASP A 95 -11.30 20.00 9.85
N THR A 96 -10.63 21.02 9.32
CA THR A 96 -9.26 20.94 8.82
C THR A 96 -8.30 21.64 9.76
N ILE A 97 -7.29 20.92 10.25
CA ILE A 97 -6.15 21.49 10.96
C ILE A 97 -5.07 21.85 9.95
N LEU A 98 -4.74 23.13 9.88
CA LEU A 98 -3.69 23.65 9.01
C LEU A 98 -2.33 23.54 9.72
N ILE A 99 -1.41 22.81 9.11
CA ILE A 99 -0.03 22.60 9.59
C ILE A 99 0.90 23.52 8.84
N LYS A 100 1.35 24.61 9.48
CA LYS A 100 2.22 25.62 8.87
C LYS A 100 3.69 25.41 9.26
N GLY A 101 4.51 24.96 8.32
CA GLY A 101 5.94 24.69 8.57
C GLY A 101 6.19 23.43 9.41
N LYS A 102 7.27 23.42 10.19
CA LYS A 102 7.78 22.23 10.89
C LYS A 102 7.28 22.18 12.34
N TYR A 103 6.53 21.14 12.68
CA TYR A 103 6.12 20.81 14.05
C TYR A 103 7.05 19.74 14.61
N ARG A 104 7.67 19.98 15.77
CA ARG A 104 8.52 19.00 16.45
C ARG A 104 7.77 18.40 17.63
N CYS A 105 7.42 17.13 17.52
CA CYS A 105 6.59 16.42 18.46
C CYS A 105 7.43 15.41 19.25
N SER A 106 7.38 15.50 20.59
CA SER A 106 8.08 14.57 21.49
C SER A 106 7.15 13.55 22.15
N ASP A 107 5.85 13.63 21.86
CA ASP A 107 4.80 12.77 22.42
C ASP A 107 3.77 12.39 21.34
N GLN A 108 2.93 11.39 21.63
CA GLN A 108 1.89 10.88 20.75
C GLN A 108 0.81 11.93 20.47
N ILE A 109 0.42 12.07 19.20
CA ILE A 109 -0.76 12.82 18.78
C ILE A 109 -1.95 11.86 18.75
N LYS A 110 -3.05 12.19 19.43
CA LYS A 110 -4.28 11.40 19.48
C LYS A 110 -5.42 12.10 18.75
N ILE A 111 -6.08 11.38 17.84
CA ILE A 111 -7.18 11.88 17.01
C ILE A 111 -8.40 10.98 17.23
N ASN A 112 -9.46 11.55 17.77
CA ASN A 112 -10.70 10.85 18.09
C ASN A 112 -11.94 11.41 17.36
N LYS A 113 -11.71 12.23 16.33
CA LYS A 113 -12.75 12.85 15.51
C LYS A 113 -12.34 12.76 14.05
N ASP A 114 -13.33 12.71 13.15
CA ASP A 114 -13.05 12.76 11.72
C ASP A 114 -12.50 14.15 11.37
N ILE A 115 -11.22 14.26 11.00
CA ILE A 115 -10.57 15.54 10.68
C ILE A 115 -9.60 15.40 9.51
N MET A 116 -9.21 16.54 8.94
CA MET A 116 -8.11 16.63 7.99
C MET A 116 -6.89 17.33 8.62
N LEU A 117 -5.69 16.78 8.40
CA LEU A 117 -4.43 17.49 8.58
C LEU A 117 -3.94 17.96 7.22
N LEU A 118 -3.88 19.27 7.02
CA LEU A 118 -3.51 19.89 5.74
C LEU A 118 -2.19 20.64 5.87
N GLY A 119 -1.19 20.27 5.08
CA GLY A 119 0.00 21.08 4.89
C GLY A 119 -0.20 22.20 3.86
N GLN A 120 0.62 23.24 3.95
CA GLN A 120 0.48 24.46 3.14
C GLN A 120 1.07 24.34 1.74
N ASN A 121 2.11 23.50 1.58
CA ASN A 121 2.85 23.39 0.33
C ASN A 121 2.44 22.11 -0.39
N TYR A 122 2.33 22.17 -1.71
CA TYR A 122 2.14 20.96 -2.51
C TYR A 122 3.31 19.99 -2.28
N ILE A 123 2.99 18.75 -1.94
CA ILE A 123 3.97 17.68 -1.82
C ILE A 123 3.77 16.76 -3.01
N ASN A 124 4.86 16.43 -3.70
CA ASN A 124 4.85 15.34 -4.65
C ASN A 124 5.17 14.04 -3.89
N GLY A 125 4.29 13.05 -3.94
CA GLY A 125 4.51 11.75 -3.29
C GLY A 125 5.63 10.89 -3.90
N ASN A 126 6.37 11.41 -4.89
CA ASN A 126 7.59 10.81 -5.41
C ASN A 126 8.86 11.58 -4.99
N ASP A 127 8.73 12.67 -4.24
CA ASP A 127 9.86 13.46 -3.70
C ASP A 127 10.17 12.95 -2.28
N VAL A 128 11.44 12.68 -1.98
CA VAL A 128 11.94 12.22 -0.66
C VAL A 128 11.83 13.29 0.43
N GLY A 129 11.23 14.43 0.10
CA GLY A 129 10.87 15.46 1.06
C GLY A 129 12.06 16.34 1.42
N ASP A 130 12.84 16.78 0.45
CA ASP A 130 13.96 17.72 0.68
C ASP A 130 13.51 19.20 0.71
N ASN A 131 12.27 19.50 0.29
CA ASN A 131 11.74 20.87 0.27
C ASN A 131 11.23 21.33 1.65
N GLU A 132 11.46 22.59 2.03
CA GLU A 132 11.07 23.26 3.29
C GLU A 132 9.54 23.37 3.50
N GLY A 133 8.84 22.23 3.51
CA GLY A 133 7.39 22.11 3.57
C GLY A 133 6.81 21.98 4.98
N SER A 134 5.48 21.85 5.02
CA SER A 134 4.72 21.48 6.22
C SER A 134 5.10 20.06 6.66
N ARG A 135 5.53 19.90 7.92
CA ARG A 135 6.00 18.63 8.47
C ARG A 135 5.58 18.45 9.91
N ILE A 136 5.30 17.21 10.30
CA ILE A 136 5.26 16.76 11.69
C ILE A 136 6.46 15.82 11.89
N ILE A 137 7.34 16.16 12.82
CA ILE A 137 8.63 15.50 13.02
C ILE A 137 8.68 14.90 14.41
N PHE A 138 9.02 13.61 14.51
CA PHE A 138 9.10 12.85 15.75
C PHE A 138 10.54 12.41 16.07
N ASN A 139 11.50 13.34 16.08
CA ASN A 139 12.90 12.97 16.30
C ASN A 139 13.24 12.68 17.78
N ASP A 140 12.50 13.32 18.70
CA ASP A 140 12.74 13.28 20.14
C ASP A 140 11.55 12.60 20.86
N PHE A 141 11.03 11.50 20.31
CA PHE A 141 9.86 10.84 20.87
C PHE A 141 10.20 10.21 22.23
N THR A 142 9.67 10.78 23.31
CA THR A 142 9.99 10.39 24.68
C THR A 142 9.00 9.39 25.27
N ASN A 143 7.79 9.29 24.69
CA ASN A 143 6.74 8.41 25.18
C ASN A 143 7.05 6.93 24.86
N GLN A 144 7.66 6.25 25.82
CA GLN A 144 8.03 4.84 25.68
C GLN A 144 6.81 3.89 25.66
N ILE A 145 5.67 4.32 26.22
CA ILE A 145 4.45 3.50 26.35
C ILE A 145 3.65 3.48 25.04
N ALA A 146 3.56 4.62 24.34
CA ALA A 146 2.83 4.72 23.08
C ALA A 146 3.52 3.93 21.97
N ASN A 147 2.79 3.09 21.25
CA ASN A 147 3.32 2.31 20.12
C ASN A 147 3.29 3.05 18.78
N SER A 148 2.72 4.26 18.75
CA SER A 148 2.55 5.06 17.54
C SER A 148 2.76 6.54 17.80
N CYS A 149 3.24 7.25 16.78
CA CYS A 149 3.45 8.70 16.84
C CYS A 149 2.15 9.47 16.60
N ILE A 150 1.34 9.04 15.62
CA ILE A 150 -0.03 9.51 15.42
C ILE A 150 -0.98 8.33 15.55
N GLU A 151 -1.92 8.40 16.49
CA GLU A 151 -2.99 7.42 16.68
C GLU A 151 -4.35 8.04 16.37
N ALA A 152 -5.10 7.40 15.48
CA ALA A 152 -6.44 7.80 15.12
C ALA A 152 -7.44 6.67 15.39
N VAL A 153 -8.53 6.99 16.09
CA VAL A 153 -9.68 6.08 16.31
C VAL A 153 -10.93 6.54 15.54
N ALA A 154 -10.75 7.50 14.63
CA ALA A 154 -11.75 8.07 13.73
C ALA A 154 -11.12 8.24 12.34
N SER A 155 -11.90 8.63 11.32
CA SER A 155 -11.35 8.83 9.98
C SER A 155 -10.32 9.96 9.97
N LEU A 156 -9.21 9.75 9.28
CA LEU A 156 -8.13 10.71 9.19
C LEU A 156 -7.78 10.95 7.73
N CYS A 157 -7.82 12.22 7.32
CA CYS A 157 -7.27 12.64 6.04
C CYS A 157 -5.97 13.42 6.29
N ILE A 158 -4.88 13.00 5.65
CA ILE A 158 -3.63 13.74 5.63
C ILE A 158 -3.36 14.16 4.20
N LYS A 159 -3.21 15.47 3.99
CA LYS A 159 -3.00 16.05 2.67
C LYS A 159 -1.84 17.02 2.65
N ASN A 160 -1.00 16.92 1.62
CA ASN A 160 0.12 17.85 1.40
C ASN A 160 1.05 17.98 2.63
N LEU A 161 1.21 16.91 3.39
CA LEU A 161 1.92 16.90 4.67
C LEU A 161 2.91 15.74 4.74
N ALA A 162 4.10 16.01 5.30
CA ALA A 162 5.06 14.97 5.65
C ALA A 162 5.02 14.65 7.14
N VAL A 163 5.01 13.36 7.47
CA VAL A 163 5.14 12.81 8.82
C VAL A 163 6.46 12.04 8.86
N VAL A 164 7.40 12.52 9.66
CA VAL A 164 8.81 12.06 9.62
C VAL A 164 9.23 11.60 11.01
N GLY A 165 9.77 10.39 11.08
CA GLY A 165 10.36 9.82 12.30
C GLY A 165 11.87 9.95 12.35
N SER A 166 12.49 9.17 13.22
CA SER A 166 13.95 9.06 13.37
C SER A 166 14.40 7.60 13.55
N GLU A 167 13.74 6.68 12.85
CA GLU A 167 13.96 5.23 12.93
C GLU A 167 13.72 4.69 14.36
N ILE A 168 12.73 5.25 15.06
CA ILE A 168 12.48 4.94 16.48
C ILE A 168 12.01 3.48 16.63
N PRO A 169 12.73 2.61 17.36
CA PRO A 169 12.35 1.22 17.51
C PRO A 169 10.96 1.02 18.12
N GLY A 170 10.21 0.07 17.58
CA GLY A 170 8.87 -0.32 17.98
C GLY A 170 7.77 0.70 17.69
N LYS A 171 8.07 1.77 16.93
CA LYS A 171 7.10 2.84 16.67
C LYS A 171 6.48 2.74 15.28
N ILE A 172 5.17 2.96 15.28
CA ILE A 172 4.37 3.15 14.08
C ILE A 172 4.26 4.67 13.80
N GLY A 173 4.50 5.12 12.58
CA GLY A 173 4.31 6.52 12.20
C GLY A 173 2.85 6.95 12.35
N ILE A 174 1.96 6.29 11.62
CA ILE A 174 0.51 6.50 11.68
C ILE A 174 -0.21 5.18 11.96
N ASN A 175 -1.00 5.14 13.03
CA ASN A 175 -1.83 4.00 13.39
C ASN A 175 -3.30 4.40 13.40
N LEU A 176 -4.08 3.92 12.42
CA LEU A 176 -5.54 4.06 12.41
C LEU A 176 -6.20 2.77 12.91
N ILE A 177 -6.92 2.90 14.03
CA ILE A 177 -7.65 1.80 14.66
C ILE A 177 -9.13 2.00 14.34
N GLY A 178 -9.61 1.29 13.32
CA GLY A 178 -11.03 1.15 13.06
C GLY A 178 -11.70 0.47 14.25
N VAL A 179 -12.85 0.99 14.66
CA VAL A 179 -13.63 0.41 15.75
C VAL A 179 -14.58 -0.66 15.17
N PRO A 180 -14.49 -1.93 15.60
CA PRO A 180 -15.34 -3.00 15.08
C PRO A 180 -16.82 -2.73 15.29
N ASN A 181 -17.62 -3.13 14.30
CA ASN A 181 -19.09 -3.13 14.30
C ASN A 181 -19.71 -3.48 15.67
N GLY A 182 -20.56 -2.58 16.17
CA GLY A 182 -21.29 -2.68 17.44
C GLY A 182 -21.79 -1.33 17.93
N THR A 183 -21.17 -0.25 17.46
CA THR A 183 -21.64 1.13 17.58
C THR A 183 -22.11 1.62 16.19
N THR A 184 -23.14 2.46 16.17
CA THR A 184 -23.78 3.02 14.96
C THR A 184 -22.93 4.05 14.21
N ASP A 185 -21.64 4.16 14.53
CA ASP A 185 -20.73 5.18 13.99
C ASP A 185 -19.89 4.64 12.82
N PRO A 186 -19.48 5.52 11.88
CA PRO A 186 -18.83 5.10 10.64
C PRO A 186 -17.49 4.43 10.91
N ILE A 187 -17.24 3.36 10.16
CA ILE A 187 -15.98 2.63 10.21
C ILE A 187 -14.86 3.56 9.72
N GLY A 188 -13.81 3.72 10.52
CA GLY A 188 -12.72 4.65 10.26
C GLY A 188 -12.01 4.39 8.92
N SER A 189 -11.60 5.46 8.25
CA SER A 189 -10.85 5.40 6.99
C SER A 189 -9.61 6.29 7.06
N LEU A 190 -8.48 5.81 6.53
CA LEU A 190 -7.28 6.62 6.33
C LEU A 190 -7.21 7.09 4.87
N THR A 191 -7.09 8.40 4.66
CA THR A 191 -6.75 8.98 3.36
C THR A 191 -5.40 9.67 3.45
N LEU A 192 -4.43 9.19 2.66
CA LEU A 192 -3.20 9.90 2.35
C LEU A 192 -3.33 10.45 0.92
N ASP A 193 -3.32 11.77 0.76
CA ASP A 193 -3.37 12.45 -0.54
C ASP A 193 -2.18 13.39 -0.64
N SER A 194 -1.20 13.07 -1.50
CA SER A 194 -0.01 13.90 -1.62
C SER A 194 0.69 14.02 -0.26
N ALA A 195 0.83 12.89 0.44
CA ALA A 195 1.41 12.83 1.78
C ALA A 195 2.68 11.96 1.79
N ILE A 196 3.59 12.27 2.71
CA ILE A 196 4.84 11.55 2.93
C ILE A 196 4.82 10.97 4.36
N VAL A 197 5.14 9.70 4.52
CA VAL A 197 5.34 9.06 5.83
C VAL A 197 6.66 8.29 5.80
N GLN A 198 7.62 8.65 6.65
CA GLN A 198 8.94 8.03 6.55
C GLN A 198 9.72 7.96 7.86
N ASP A 199 10.76 7.11 7.86
CA ASP A 199 11.72 6.96 8.96
C ASP A 199 11.10 6.37 10.24
N PHE A 200 10.28 5.32 10.08
CA PHE A 200 9.61 4.59 11.17
C PHE A 200 9.83 3.09 11.02
N GLU A 201 9.75 2.31 12.11
CA GLU A 201 9.78 0.85 11.99
C GLU A 201 8.60 0.35 11.18
N VAL A 202 7.40 0.83 11.52
CA VAL A 202 6.21 0.68 10.69
C VAL A 202 5.74 2.05 10.22
N GLY A 203 5.70 2.30 8.91
CA GLY A 203 5.27 3.61 8.39
C GLY A 203 3.81 3.89 8.72
N VAL A 204 2.92 3.07 8.17
CA VAL A 204 1.47 3.18 8.32
C VAL A 204 0.87 1.83 8.70
N LYS A 205 0.03 1.83 9.73
CA LYS A 205 -0.80 0.67 10.09
C LYS A 205 -2.27 1.09 10.13
N VAL A 206 -3.11 0.29 9.46
CA VAL A 206 -4.56 0.42 9.56
C VAL A 206 -5.14 -0.92 9.99
N THR A 207 -5.96 -0.89 11.03
CA THR A 207 -6.71 -2.06 11.53
C THR A 207 -8.19 -1.81 11.36
N GLU A 208 -8.93 -2.76 10.77
CA GLU A 208 -10.39 -2.68 10.60
C GLU A 208 -10.90 -1.42 9.86
N GLY A 209 -10.07 -0.82 9.02
CA GLY A 209 -10.43 0.37 8.24
C GLY A 209 -11.18 0.03 6.95
N TYR A 210 -12.12 0.90 6.54
CA TYR A 210 -12.91 0.74 5.32
C TYR A 210 -12.62 1.86 4.33
N TYR A 211 -12.49 1.53 3.05
CA TYR A 211 -12.25 2.50 1.98
C TYR A 211 -11.00 3.37 2.19
N ASN A 212 -9.91 2.80 2.72
CA ASN A 212 -8.62 3.51 2.82
C ASN A 212 -8.13 3.95 1.44
N ARG A 213 -7.56 5.16 1.34
CA ARG A 213 -7.10 5.76 0.08
C ARG A 213 -5.68 6.26 0.20
N PHE A 214 -4.82 5.83 -0.70
CA PHE A 214 -3.43 6.27 -0.80
C PHE A 214 -3.19 6.83 -2.20
N VAL A 215 -3.20 8.15 -2.34
CA VAL A 215 -3.16 8.84 -3.64
C VAL A 215 -1.92 9.71 -3.70
N ASN A 216 -1.09 9.53 -4.74
CA ASN A 216 0.11 10.32 -4.96
C ASN A 216 0.96 10.46 -3.69
N SER A 217 1.19 9.37 -2.97
CA SER A 217 1.76 9.41 -1.61
C SER A 217 3.01 8.54 -1.54
N TYR A 218 3.89 8.86 -0.59
CA TYR A 218 5.12 8.13 -0.30
C TYR A 218 5.04 7.52 1.09
N ILE A 219 5.39 6.24 1.22
CA ILE A 219 5.69 5.63 2.52
C ILE A 219 7.03 4.92 2.43
N GLY A 220 8.06 5.44 3.08
CA GLY A 220 9.42 4.96 2.85
C GLY A 220 10.35 5.01 4.04
N TYR A 221 11.49 4.36 3.91
CA TYR A 221 12.48 4.21 4.98
C TYR A 221 11.85 3.56 6.21
N CYS A 222 11.26 2.38 6.02
CA CYS A 222 10.66 1.59 7.09
C CYS A 222 11.07 0.11 7.04
N THR A 223 11.04 -0.57 8.19
CA THR A 223 11.12 -2.05 8.21
C THR A 223 9.87 -2.67 7.57
N THR A 224 8.70 -2.09 7.84
CA THR A 224 7.46 -2.39 7.14
C THR A 224 6.72 -1.10 6.79
N CYS A 225 6.60 -0.74 5.52
CA CYS A 225 6.04 0.57 5.16
C CYS A 225 4.53 0.63 5.38
N LEU A 226 3.77 -0.37 4.92
CA LEU A 226 2.31 -0.38 5.02
C LEU A 226 1.77 -1.69 5.57
N VAL A 227 0.97 -1.61 6.64
CA VAL A 227 0.25 -2.76 7.23
C VAL A 227 -1.25 -2.51 7.15
N LEU A 228 -1.99 -3.42 6.52
CA LEU A 228 -3.44 -3.42 6.50
C LEU A 228 -3.96 -4.72 7.13
N ASP A 229 -4.67 -4.61 8.24
CA ASP A 229 -5.26 -5.75 8.95
C ASP A 229 -6.79 -5.64 8.98
N LYS A 230 -7.50 -6.65 8.49
CA LYS A 230 -8.97 -6.64 8.34
C LYS A 230 -9.53 -5.42 7.60
N CYS A 231 -8.75 -4.83 6.70
CA CYS A 231 -9.16 -3.64 5.97
C CYS A 231 -9.97 -3.98 4.71
N TYR A 232 -11.11 -3.33 4.52
CA TYR A 232 -11.98 -3.60 3.37
C TYR A 232 -11.97 -2.45 2.36
N ASN A 233 -11.81 -2.81 1.10
CA ASN A 233 -11.81 -1.95 -0.08
C ASN A 233 -10.73 -0.86 -0.06
N SER A 234 -9.48 -1.22 0.28
CA SER A 234 -8.37 -0.26 0.26
C SER A 234 -7.90 -0.02 -1.16
N PHE A 235 -7.62 1.24 -1.48
CA PHE A 235 -7.25 1.70 -2.81
C PHE A 235 -5.97 2.54 -2.76
N ALA A 236 -5.07 2.31 -3.72
CA ALA A 236 -3.89 3.11 -3.93
C ALA A 236 -3.76 3.51 -5.40
N SER A 237 -3.38 4.75 -5.66
CA SER A 237 -3.03 5.27 -6.98
C SER A 237 -1.76 6.10 -6.89
N SER A 238 -0.72 5.72 -7.63
CA SER A 238 0.61 6.35 -7.56
C SER A 238 1.15 6.38 -6.12
N LEU A 239 1.08 5.25 -5.42
CA LEU A 239 1.70 5.06 -4.10
C LEU A 239 3.13 4.56 -4.30
N SER A 240 4.10 5.30 -3.79
CA SER A 240 5.49 4.87 -3.75
C SER A 240 5.83 4.31 -2.37
N ILE A 241 6.33 3.08 -2.34
CA ILE A 241 6.79 2.38 -1.14
C ILE A 241 8.29 2.16 -1.25
N ARG A 242 9.04 2.53 -0.21
CA ARG A 242 10.47 2.25 -0.13
C ARG A 242 10.84 1.59 1.20
N ALA A 243 10.92 0.26 1.20
CA ALA A 243 11.31 -0.49 2.39
C ALA A 243 12.82 -0.34 2.68
N GLY A 244 13.22 -0.59 3.93
CA GLY A 244 14.59 -0.47 4.39
C GLY A 244 15.02 0.98 4.67
N TYR A 245 15.75 1.18 5.77
CA TYR A 245 16.24 2.50 6.16
C TYR A 245 17.33 3.04 5.23
N TYR A 246 17.34 4.36 5.01
CA TYR A 246 18.34 5.03 4.18
C TYR A 246 19.76 4.92 4.77
N SER A 247 19.87 4.83 6.10
CA SER A 247 21.16 4.83 6.77
C SER A 247 21.84 3.45 6.70
N LYS A 248 23.06 3.43 6.13
CA LYS A 248 23.95 2.27 6.05
C LYS A 248 24.27 1.60 7.41
N LYS A 249 23.87 2.19 8.55
CA LYS A 249 24.28 1.75 9.89
C LYS A 249 23.59 0.47 10.39
N ASN A 250 22.45 0.09 9.82
CA ASN A 250 21.73 -1.13 10.23
C ASN A 250 21.63 -2.20 9.13
N ILE A 251 22.22 -1.96 7.96
CA ILE A 251 22.04 -2.87 6.81
C ILE A 251 23.01 -4.07 6.83
N ASP A 252 23.80 -4.23 7.90
CA ASP A 252 24.75 -5.35 8.08
C ASP A 252 24.19 -6.50 8.96
N ASN A 253 22.98 -6.37 9.52
CA ASN A 253 22.40 -7.39 10.42
C ASN A 253 21.38 -8.35 9.77
N GLY A 254 21.29 -8.41 8.44
CA GLY A 254 20.38 -9.35 7.78
C GLY A 254 18.89 -9.09 8.09
N ASP A 255 18.54 -7.88 8.51
CA ASP A 255 17.17 -7.50 8.81
C ASP A 255 16.32 -7.54 7.54
N LEU A 256 15.43 -8.52 7.52
CA LEU A 256 14.42 -8.75 6.50
C LEU A 256 13.35 -7.66 6.62
N ASN A 257 13.14 -6.89 5.55
CA ASN A 257 12.15 -5.83 5.49
C ASN A 257 11.11 -6.09 4.40
N ASP A 258 9.86 -5.74 4.71
CA ASP A 258 8.70 -5.91 3.85
C ASP A 258 8.19 -4.54 3.39
N GLY A 259 7.72 -4.43 2.14
CA GLY A 259 7.06 -3.20 1.68
C GLY A 259 5.67 -3.05 2.28
N ILE A 260 4.79 -3.98 1.93
CA ILE A 260 3.37 -3.99 2.30
C ILE A 260 3.03 -5.35 2.93
N VAL A 261 2.24 -5.35 4.01
CA VAL A 261 1.73 -6.58 4.63
C VAL A 261 0.22 -6.50 4.79
N LEU A 262 -0.49 -7.52 4.26
CA LEU A 262 -1.95 -7.60 4.28
C LEU A 262 -2.41 -8.79 5.14
N TYR A 263 -3.12 -8.54 6.24
CA TYR A 263 -3.63 -9.55 7.16
C TYR A 263 -5.16 -9.71 7.12
N ASN A 264 -5.62 -10.92 7.43
CA ASN A 264 -6.99 -11.23 7.85
C ASN A 264 -8.10 -10.62 6.98
N LYS A 265 -8.26 -11.10 5.75
CA LYS A 265 -9.26 -10.62 4.78
C LYS A 265 -9.03 -9.17 4.30
N ALA A 266 -7.88 -8.57 4.61
CA ALA A 266 -7.50 -7.31 4.02
C ALA A 266 -7.51 -7.39 2.49
N ASN A 267 -7.96 -6.32 1.84
CA ASN A 267 -7.84 -6.18 0.41
C ASN A 267 -7.29 -4.82 0.01
N LEU A 268 -6.40 -4.83 -0.99
CA LEU A 268 -5.74 -3.65 -1.54
C LEU A 268 -5.72 -3.72 -3.06
N THR A 269 -6.15 -2.63 -3.70
CA THR A 269 -6.00 -2.43 -5.14
C THR A 269 -5.04 -1.27 -5.40
N MET A 270 -4.01 -1.48 -6.22
CA MET A 270 -2.97 -0.50 -6.54
C MET A 270 -2.95 -0.21 -8.04
N PHE A 271 -2.95 1.08 -8.42
CA PHE A 271 -2.81 1.56 -9.78
C PHE A 271 -1.55 2.45 -9.90
N GLY A 272 -0.54 2.00 -10.63
CA GLY A 272 0.75 2.68 -10.71
C GLY A 272 1.49 2.71 -9.36
N GLY A 273 2.58 3.47 -9.32
CA GLY A 273 3.45 3.58 -8.15
C GLY A 273 4.54 2.52 -8.10
N SER A 274 5.19 2.39 -6.96
CA SER A 274 6.37 1.55 -6.79
C SER A 274 6.42 0.85 -5.44
N VAL A 275 7.06 -0.32 -5.39
CA VAL A 275 7.43 -1.02 -4.17
C VAL A 275 8.90 -1.42 -4.28
N GLU A 276 9.75 -0.68 -3.57
CA GLU A 276 11.20 -0.68 -3.77
C GLU A 276 11.96 -1.00 -2.48
N SER A 277 13.24 -1.37 -2.63
CA SER A 277 14.23 -1.61 -1.57
C SER A 277 13.87 -2.70 -0.54
N PHE A 278 12.88 -3.55 -0.83
CA PHE A 278 12.53 -4.67 0.06
C PHE A 278 13.56 -5.81 0.00
N SER A 279 13.93 -6.36 1.14
CA SER A 279 14.86 -7.50 1.25
C SER A 279 14.14 -8.83 1.54
N ASN A 280 12.94 -8.76 2.11
CA ASN A 280 12.08 -9.91 2.38
C ASN A 280 11.03 -10.10 1.28
N ALA A 281 10.01 -9.25 1.24
CA ALA A 281 9.05 -9.23 0.15
C ALA A 281 8.48 -7.84 -0.10
N GLY A 282 8.11 -7.56 -1.35
CA GLY A 282 7.41 -6.33 -1.68
C GLY A 282 6.04 -6.29 -1.01
N ILE A 283 5.26 -7.36 -1.17
CA ILE A 283 3.92 -7.52 -0.60
C ILE A 283 3.77 -8.91 0.01
N THR A 284 3.47 -9.00 1.30
CA THR A 284 3.22 -10.26 2.00
C THR A 284 1.72 -10.42 2.33
N LEU A 285 1.15 -11.56 1.96
CA LEU A 285 -0.28 -11.86 2.09
C LEU A 285 -0.56 -12.94 3.13
N TYR A 286 -1.39 -12.62 4.14
CA TYR A 286 -1.98 -13.55 5.10
C TYR A 286 -3.51 -13.54 4.99
N SER A 287 -4.08 -14.53 4.30
CA SER A 287 -5.53 -14.67 4.08
C SER A 287 -6.17 -13.41 3.52
N SER A 288 -5.51 -12.78 2.56
CA SER A 288 -5.79 -11.45 2.04
C SER A 288 -5.71 -11.42 0.51
N ARG A 289 -6.09 -10.29 -0.09
CA ARG A 289 -6.04 -10.11 -1.55
C ARG A 289 -5.30 -8.84 -1.92
N VAL A 290 -4.47 -8.93 -2.96
CA VAL A 290 -3.90 -7.76 -3.64
C VAL A 290 -4.28 -7.76 -5.12
N SER A 291 -4.43 -6.57 -5.69
CA SER A 291 -4.58 -6.37 -7.13
C SER A 291 -3.69 -5.21 -7.58
N CYS A 292 -2.65 -5.49 -8.34
CA CYS A 292 -1.65 -4.54 -8.81
C CYS A 292 -1.80 -4.29 -10.31
N PHE A 293 -1.92 -3.03 -10.70
CA PHE A 293 -2.06 -2.60 -12.08
C PHE A 293 -0.97 -1.56 -12.40
N GLY A 294 0.04 -1.92 -13.20
CA GLY A 294 1.11 -0.97 -13.57
C GLY A 294 2.09 -0.64 -12.44
N VAL A 295 2.24 -1.52 -11.44
CA VAL A 295 3.12 -1.26 -10.28
C VAL A 295 4.57 -1.67 -10.61
N TYR A 296 5.53 -0.82 -10.23
CA TYR A 296 6.95 -1.11 -10.30
C TYR A 296 7.44 -1.87 -9.05
N PHE A 297 8.27 -2.90 -9.22
CA PHE A 297 8.87 -3.65 -8.12
C PHE A 297 10.39 -3.78 -8.26
N GLU A 298 11.10 -3.48 -7.18
CA GLU A 298 12.55 -3.65 -7.09
C GLU A 298 12.98 -3.97 -5.67
N GLY A 299 13.40 -5.20 -5.40
CA GLY A 299 13.98 -5.53 -4.10
C GLY A 299 15.45 -5.09 -3.99
N GLU A 300 16.00 -5.20 -2.79
CA GLU A 300 17.42 -4.95 -2.49
C GLU A 300 17.97 -6.05 -1.58
N LYS A 301 19.20 -6.51 -1.85
CA LYS A 301 19.85 -7.63 -1.16
C LYS A 301 19.07 -8.95 -1.20
N ALA A 302 18.48 -9.30 -2.37
CA ALA A 302 17.73 -10.55 -2.50
C ALA A 302 18.50 -11.82 -2.14
N ASN A 303 17.77 -12.73 -1.49
CA ASN A 303 18.08 -14.16 -1.38
C ASN A 303 17.06 -14.99 -2.19
N ASP A 304 17.18 -16.32 -2.13
CA ASP A 304 16.32 -17.30 -2.82
C ASP A 304 14.84 -17.27 -2.40
N LYS A 305 14.52 -16.57 -1.31
CA LYS A 305 13.17 -16.37 -0.82
C LYS A 305 12.62 -15.00 -1.18
N THR A 306 13.46 -14.00 -1.45
CA THR A 306 13.02 -12.62 -1.72
C THR A 306 12.07 -12.52 -2.91
N SER A 307 10.88 -11.98 -2.72
CA SER A 307 9.83 -12.01 -3.74
C SER A 307 9.01 -10.72 -3.80
N CYS A 308 8.53 -10.30 -4.98
CA CYS A 308 7.65 -9.13 -5.07
C CYS A 308 6.33 -9.35 -4.34
N ILE A 309 5.72 -10.53 -4.49
CA ILE A 309 4.49 -10.92 -3.81
C ILE A 309 4.66 -12.30 -3.18
N ARG A 310 4.49 -12.39 -1.86
CA ARG A 310 4.54 -13.66 -1.12
C ARG A 310 3.17 -14.07 -0.58
N MET A 311 2.78 -15.31 -0.85
CA MET A 311 1.55 -15.90 -0.33
C MET A 311 1.86 -16.84 0.84
N MET A 312 1.35 -16.49 2.02
CA MET A 312 1.66 -17.23 3.26
C MET A 312 0.62 -18.30 3.61
N ASN A 313 -0.60 -18.25 3.06
CA ASN A 313 -1.65 -19.24 3.35
C ASN A 313 -2.71 -19.40 2.26
N ASN A 314 -3.62 -20.36 2.46
CA ASN A 314 -4.57 -20.85 1.47
C ASN A 314 -5.61 -19.84 0.96
N ASN A 315 -5.83 -18.74 1.70
CA ASN A 315 -6.86 -17.76 1.36
C ASN A 315 -6.28 -16.52 0.67
N CYS A 316 -5.03 -16.60 0.22
CA CYS A 316 -4.35 -15.51 -0.47
C CYS A 316 -4.75 -15.46 -1.96
N ARG A 317 -4.98 -14.25 -2.46
CA ARG A 317 -5.24 -14.00 -3.89
C ARG A 317 -4.37 -12.86 -4.41
N SER A 318 -3.84 -13.01 -5.62
CA SER A 318 -3.11 -11.97 -6.33
C SER A 318 -3.65 -11.78 -7.74
N THR A 319 -3.80 -10.52 -8.14
CA THR A 319 -4.05 -10.09 -9.51
C THR A 319 -2.94 -9.10 -9.88
N THR A 320 -2.20 -9.35 -10.95
CA THR A 320 -1.09 -8.50 -11.40
C THR A 320 -1.24 -8.24 -12.89
N ILE A 321 -1.37 -6.98 -13.30
CA ILE A 321 -1.51 -6.61 -14.71
C ILE A 321 -0.59 -5.46 -15.05
N GLY A 322 0.26 -5.61 -16.08
CA GLY A 322 1.09 -4.51 -16.57
C GLY A 322 2.19 -4.06 -15.60
N CYS A 323 2.53 -4.85 -14.58
CA CYS A 323 3.58 -4.51 -13.63
C CYS A 323 4.96 -4.60 -14.28
N HIS A 324 5.93 -3.86 -13.72
CA HIS A 324 7.33 -3.91 -14.12
C HIS A 324 8.17 -4.37 -12.93
N THR A 325 9.08 -5.32 -13.13
CA THR A 325 9.88 -5.88 -12.04
C THR A 325 11.33 -6.12 -12.45
N TYR A 326 12.27 -5.71 -11.59
CA TYR A 326 13.70 -6.04 -11.73
C TYR A 326 14.04 -7.35 -10.99
N LEU A 327 14.23 -8.44 -11.75
CA LEU A 327 14.57 -9.78 -11.25
C LEU A 327 16.07 -10.08 -11.42
N VAL A 328 16.92 -9.21 -10.88
CA VAL A 328 18.38 -9.32 -11.01
C VAL A 328 19.03 -9.80 -9.70
N LEU A 329 20.25 -10.34 -9.82
CA LEU A 329 21.04 -10.81 -8.68
C LEU A 329 21.18 -9.68 -7.63
N LYS A 330 20.98 -10.01 -6.34
CA LYS A 330 20.93 -9.05 -5.22
C LYS A 330 19.76 -8.04 -5.26
N ARG A 331 18.75 -8.20 -6.13
CA ARG A 331 17.52 -7.37 -6.11
C ARG A 331 16.28 -8.16 -5.73
N THR A 332 15.80 -9.05 -6.59
CA THR A 332 14.62 -9.91 -6.31
C THR A 332 14.78 -11.27 -6.98
N SER A 333 14.41 -12.36 -6.29
CA SER A 333 14.58 -13.73 -6.82
C SER A 333 13.33 -14.30 -7.50
N SER A 334 12.14 -13.80 -7.16
CA SER A 334 10.88 -14.18 -7.81
C SER A 334 9.86 -13.04 -7.80
N PHE A 335 8.98 -13.01 -8.79
CA PHE A 335 7.85 -12.09 -8.83
C PHE A 335 6.74 -12.57 -7.87
N ILE A 336 6.31 -13.82 -7.98
CA ILE A 336 5.33 -14.42 -7.06
C ILE A 336 5.93 -15.68 -6.41
N HIS A 337 5.88 -15.74 -5.07
CA HIS A 337 6.28 -16.91 -4.29
C HIS A 337 5.12 -17.44 -3.45
N VAL A 338 4.73 -18.69 -3.71
CA VAL A 338 3.76 -19.44 -2.89
C VAL A 338 4.49 -20.50 -2.07
N LEU A 339 4.38 -20.40 -0.74
CA LEU A 339 5.13 -21.23 0.20
C LEU A 339 4.65 -22.70 0.22
N PRO A 340 5.50 -23.65 0.66
CA PRO A 340 5.18 -25.08 0.66
C PRO A 340 3.98 -25.48 1.52
N THR A 341 3.69 -24.68 2.55
CA THR A 341 2.56 -24.86 3.47
C THR A 341 1.22 -24.47 2.85
N VAL A 342 1.21 -23.85 1.67
CA VAL A 342 0.01 -23.40 0.99
C VAL A 342 -0.51 -24.52 0.09
N THR A 343 -1.76 -24.92 0.27
CA THR A 343 -2.44 -25.97 -0.51
C THR A 343 -3.53 -25.42 -1.45
N SER A 344 -3.76 -24.10 -1.44
CA SER A 344 -4.64 -23.39 -2.36
C SER A 344 -4.15 -21.97 -2.58
N ALA A 345 -4.08 -21.51 -3.83
CA ALA A 345 -3.77 -20.12 -4.13
C ALA A 345 -4.47 -19.69 -5.42
N HIS A 346 -4.84 -18.41 -5.49
CA HIS A 346 -5.36 -17.79 -6.71
C HIS A 346 -4.39 -16.75 -7.23
N VAL A 347 -3.81 -17.01 -8.40
CA VAL A 347 -2.85 -16.13 -9.05
C VAL A 347 -3.36 -15.79 -10.43
N TYR A 348 -3.57 -14.49 -10.70
CA TYR A 348 -3.86 -13.96 -12.02
C TYR A 348 -2.76 -12.97 -12.41
N SER A 349 -2.06 -13.21 -13.50
CA SER A 349 -0.90 -12.42 -13.93
C SER A 349 -0.94 -12.17 -15.44
N LYS A 350 -1.01 -10.89 -15.88
CA LYS A 350 -1.06 -10.56 -17.31
C LYS A 350 -0.23 -9.34 -17.73
N ASN A 351 0.39 -9.40 -18.91
CA ASN A 351 1.11 -8.30 -19.55
C ASN A 351 2.19 -7.60 -18.69
N ASN A 352 2.81 -8.31 -17.76
CA ASN A 352 3.90 -7.82 -16.92
C ASN A 352 5.25 -7.84 -17.67
N HIS A 353 6.17 -6.97 -17.26
CA HIS A 353 7.51 -6.82 -17.82
C HIS A 353 8.57 -7.13 -16.75
N PHE A 354 9.57 -7.92 -17.13
CA PHE A 354 10.62 -8.41 -16.23
C PHE A 354 12.00 -8.08 -16.79
N ASP A 355 12.80 -7.36 -16.02
CA ASP A 355 14.20 -7.10 -16.34
C ASP A 355 15.11 -8.18 -15.73
N TYR A 356 16.04 -8.69 -16.53
CA TYR A 356 17.00 -9.75 -16.16
C TYR A 356 18.44 -9.28 -16.35
N GLU A 357 19.34 -9.71 -15.45
CA GLU A 357 20.79 -9.68 -15.70
C GLU A 357 21.25 -11.05 -16.24
N ASN A 358 22.30 -11.03 -17.07
CA ASN A 358 22.87 -12.23 -17.68
C ASN A 358 23.28 -13.25 -16.59
N ASN A 359 22.94 -14.53 -16.82
CA ASN A 359 23.44 -15.72 -16.11
C ASN A 359 22.87 -16.08 -14.72
N TRP A 360 21.66 -15.68 -14.34
CA TRP A 360 21.05 -16.18 -13.09
C TRP A 360 19.73 -16.96 -13.29
N TYR A 361 19.63 -18.10 -12.60
CA TYR A 361 18.41 -18.92 -12.47
C TYR A 361 17.42 -18.24 -11.51
N THR A 362 16.72 -17.18 -11.93
CA THR A 362 15.56 -16.65 -11.19
C THR A 362 14.29 -17.32 -11.71
N SER A 363 13.46 -17.84 -10.79
CA SER A 363 12.13 -18.34 -11.14
C SER A 363 11.14 -17.21 -10.97
N VAL A 364 10.63 -16.66 -12.08
CA VAL A 364 9.66 -15.55 -12.05
C VAL A 364 8.47 -15.91 -11.16
N TYR A 365 7.93 -17.11 -11.35
CA TYR A 365 6.90 -17.66 -10.47
C TYR A 365 7.45 -18.90 -9.75
N LYS A 366 7.43 -18.87 -8.42
CA LYS A 366 7.92 -19.93 -7.54
C LYS A 366 6.76 -20.53 -6.77
N PHE A 367 6.38 -21.75 -7.15
CA PHE A 367 5.30 -22.50 -6.50
C PHE A 367 5.91 -23.73 -5.80
N GLU A 368 5.98 -23.71 -4.47
CA GLU A 368 6.58 -24.81 -3.70
C GLU A 368 5.51 -25.75 -3.10
N ALA A 369 4.29 -25.71 -3.62
CA ALA A 369 3.15 -26.46 -3.09
C ALA A 369 3.39 -27.97 -3.09
N THR A 370 2.94 -28.62 -2.03
CA THR A 370 2.96 -30.09 -1.91
C THR A 370 1.67 -30.75 -2.41
N ASP A 371 0.60 -29.96 -2.60
CA ASP A 371 -0.71 -30.33 -3.15
C ASP A 371 -1.24 -29.19 -4.02
N PHE A 372 -1.73 -29.50 -5.22
CA PHE A 372 -2.24 -28.53 -6.21
C PHE A 372 -3.76 -28.55 -6.40
N GLU A 373 -4.55 -29.39 -5.70
CA GLU A 373 -6.00 -29.51 -5.92
C GLU A 373 -6.77 -28.18 -5.78
N GLY A 374 -6.35 -27.33 -4.84
CA GLY A 374 -6.98 -26.03 -4.57
C GLY A 374 -6.40 -24.84 -5.35
N TYR A 375 -5.48 -25.07 -6.29
CA TYR A 375 -4.79 -23.99 -7.02
C TYR A 375 -5.54 -23.57 -8.28
N ASN A 376 -5.62 -22.26 -8.50
CA ASN A 376 -6.12 -21.63 -9.72
C ASN A 376 -5.13 -20.55 -10.17
N ILE A 377 -4.34 -20.87 -11.20
CA ILE A 377 -3.25 -20.03 -11.70
C ILE A 377 -3.52 -19.71 -13.17
N ASP A 378 -3.63 -18.42 -13.52
CA ASP A 378 -3.75 -17.89 -14.89
C ASP A 378 -2.63 -16.87 -15.14
N ILE A 379 -1.70 -17.20 -16.05
CA ILE A 379 -0.53 -16.38 -16.40
C ILE A 379 -0.48 -16.20 -17.94
N SER A 380 -0.47 -14.96 -18.44
CA SER A 380 -0.44 -14.71 -19.90
C SER A 380 0.13 -13.36 -20.34
N GLY A 381 0.89 -13.32 -21.44
CA GLY A 381 1.32 -12.06 -22.10
C GLY A 381 2.45 -11.30 -21.41
N ASP A 382 3.04 -11.91 -20.39
CA ASP A 382 4.08 -11.34 -19.54
C ASP A 382 5.49 -11.47 -20.17
N ASN A 383 5.82 -10.70 -21.24
CA ASN A 383 7.18 -10.75 -21.82
C ASN A 383 7.64 -9.55 -22.68
N TYR A 384 7.03 -8.37 -22.57
CA TYR A 384 7.37 -7.26 -23.48
C TYR A 384 8.89 -6.98 -23.49
N GLN A 385 9.57 -7.33 -24.60
CA GLN A 385 11.01 -7.17 -24.89
C GLN A 385 12.05 -7.95 -24.05
N ASN A 386 11.78 -9.20 -23.64
CA ASN A 386 12.83 -10.03 -23.02
C ASN A 386 13.87 -10.49 -24.06
N GLY A 387 15.10 -9.94 -23.99
CA GLY A 387 16.26 -10.49 -24.68
C GLY A 387 16.54 -11.92 -24.20
N LEU A 388 16.63 -12.86 -25.14
CA LEU A 388 16.86 -14.28 -24.86
C LEU A 388 18.19 -14.49 -24.13
N ASN A 389 18.15 -14.92 -22.87
CA ASN A 389 19.32 -15.40 -22.14
C ASN A 389 19.14 -16.88 -21.78
N ALA A 390 20.09 -17.72 -22.23
CA ALA A 390 20.11 -19.15 -21.96
C ALA A 390 20.20 -19.45 -20.45
N GLY A 391 19.40 -20.40 -19.96
CA GLY A 391 19.46 -20.90 -18.57
C GLY A 391 18.51 -20.26 -17.55
N SER A 392 17.58 -19.39 -17.95
CA SER A 392 16.51 -18.87 -17.08
C SER A 392 15.27 -19.77 -17.13
N SER A 393 14.63 -20.05 -15.98
CA SER A 393 13.34 -20.75 -15.94
C SER A 393 12.20 -19.80 -15.61
N TYR A 394 11.23 -19.72 -16.50
CA TYR A 394 10.09 -18.81 -16.33
C TYR A 394 9.17 -19.23 -15.17
N ILE A 395 9.06 -20.53 -14.88
CA ILE A 395 8.37 -21.09 -13.70
C ILE A 395 9.30 -22.10 -13.03
N SER A 396 9.32 -22.14 -11.69
CA SER A 396 9.80 -23.30 -10.95
C SER A 396 8.69 -23.88 -10.08
N ILE A 397 8.39 -25.16 -10.33
CA ILE A 397 7.54 -25.99 -9.49
C ILE A 397 8.45 -27.03 -8.84
N THR A 398 8.98 -26.72 -7.66
CA THR A 398 9.78 -27.70 -6.90
C THR A 398 8.84 -28.60 -6.13
N SER A 399 8.66 -29.84 -6.58
CA SER A 399 8.05 -30.88 -5.74
C SER A 399 8.81 -32.18 -5.87
N SER A 400 9.41 -32.61 -4.76
CA SER A 400 9.95 -33.96 -4.60
C SER A 400 8.85 -35.02 -4.39
N LEU A 401 7.57 -34.63 -4.29
CA LEU A 401 6.46 -35.49 -3.89
C LEU A 401 5.11 -35.04 -4.50
N LEU A 402 4.99 -34.95 -5.82
CA LEU A 402 3.67 -34.85 -6.47
C LEU A 402 2.94 -36.19 -6.33
N LYS A 403 2.09 -36.32 -5.32
CA LYS A 403 1.37 -37.59 -5.04
C LYS A 403 -0.12 -37.58 -5.44
N LYS A 404 -0.82 -36.44 -5.48
CA LYS A 404 -2.25 -36.32 -5.90
C LYS A 404 -2.61 -34.89 -6.33
N GLY A 405 -3.51 -34.73 -7.32
CA GLY A 405 -4.33 -33.51 -7.47
C GLY A 405 -4.82 -33.12 -8.89
N LYS A 406 -6.03 -32.54 -8.98
CA LYS A 406 -6.75 -32.04 -10.18
C LYS A 406 -6.86 -30.49 -10.23
N GLY A 407 -5.83 -29.76 -9.85
CA GLY A 407 -5.81 -28.28 -9.95
C GLY A 407 -5.78 -27.78 -11.41
N MET A 408 -6.18 -26.53 -11.66
CA MET A 408 -6.08 -25.91 -12.98
C MET A 408 -4.97 -24.86 -12.99
N ILE A 409 -3.96 -25.10 -13.81
CA ILE A 409 -2.88 -24.15 -14.10
C ILE A 409 -2.97 -23.85 -15.60
N GLN A 410 -3.34 -22.63 -15.95
CA GLN A 410 -3.36 -22.13 -17.32
C GLN A 410 -2.19 -21.16 -17.52
N ILE A 411 -1.39 -21.45 -18.53
CA ILE A 411 -0.16 -20.75 -18.82
C ILE A 411 -0.08 -20.53 -20.33
N ILE A 412 -0.02 -19.27 -20.77
CA ILE A 412 0.03 -18.88 -22.18
C ILE A 412 1.31 -18.04 -22.44
N TYR A 413 2.26 -18.58 -23.22
CA TYR A 413 3.57 -17.94 -23.47
C TYR A 413 3.91 -17.67 -24.95
N PRO A 414 4.78 -16.68 -25.21
CA PRO A 414 5.56 -16.55 -26.45
C PRO A 414 6.75 -17.54 -26.49
N SER A 415 7.23 -17.85 -27.70
CA SER A 415 8.28 -18.86 -27.96
C SER A 415 9.65 -18.49 -27.35
N GLY A 416 10.39 -19.47 -26.80
CA GLY A 416 11.84 -19.34 -26.50
C GLY A 416 12.28 -19.47 -25.05
N HIS A 417 11.36 -19.65 -24.09
CA HIS A 417 11.71 -19.89 -22.68
C HIS A 417 11.59 -21.38 -22.32
N GLU A 418 12.60 -21.95 -21.66
CA GLU A 418 12.54 -23.32 -21.14
C GLU A 418 11.67 -23.40 -19.88
N LEU A 419 10.84 -24.43 -19.82
CA LEU A 419 10.14 -24.85 -18.61
C LEU A 419 11.10 -25.74 -17.80
N ALA A 420 11.72 -25.24 -16.73
CA ALA A 420 12.53 -26.11 -15.88
C ALA A 420 11.64 -26.93 -14.91
N GLY A 421 11.77 -28.26 -14.95
CA GLY A 421 11.37 -29.14 -13.85
C GLY A 421 9.89 -29.59 -13.79
N LEU A 422 9.15 -29.61 -14.90
CA LEU A 422 7.76 -30.07 -14.90
C LEU A 422 7.63 -31.60 -14.86
N LYS A 423 7.18 -32.16 -13.74
CA LYS A 423 6.62 -33.53 -13.62
C LYS A 423 5.16 -33.48 -13.16
N LEU A 424 4.29 -32.82 -13.91
CA LEU A 424 2.85 -32.79 -13.61
C LEU A 424 2.10 -33.63 -14.63
N THR A 425 1.49 -34.73 -14.18
CA THR A 425 0.75 -35.68 -15.03
C THR A 425 -0.65 -35.20 -15.45
N ASN A 426 -1.07 -33.98 -15.08
CA ASN A 426 -2.39 -33.42 -15.43
C ASN A 426 -2.36 -31.88 -15.59
N LEU A 427 -1.45 -31.35 -16.41
CA LEU A 427 -1.33 -29.91 -16.67
C LEU A 427 -1.89 -29.58 -18.07
N ASN A 428 -2.86 -28.65 -18.14
CA ASN A 428 -3.30 -28.09 -19.42
C ASN A 428 -2.37 -26.92 -19.81
N THR A 429 -1.12 -27.22 -20.18
CA THR A 429 -0.17 -26.21 -20.68
C THR A 429 -0.59 -25.78 -22.08
N THR A 430 -1.24 -24.62 -22.21
CA THR A 430 -1.61 -24.04 -23.50
C THR A 430 -0.54 -23.04 -23.94
N SER A 431 0.60 -23.52 -24.44
CA SER A 431 1.49 -22.63 -25.19
C SER A 431 0.98 -22.53 -26.64
N PRO A 432 0.59 -21.35 -27.14
CA PRO A 432 0.24 -21.18 -28.56
C PRO A 432 1.44 -21.38 -29.50
N TYR A 433 2.65 -21.62 -28.99
CA TYR A 433 3.88 -21.71 -29.77
C TYR A 433 4.84 -22.84 -29.34
N GLN A 434 4.35 -23.91 -28.69
CA GLN A 434 5.18 -25.09 -28.41
C GLN A 434 5.39 -25.93 -29.67
N TYR A 435 6.63 -25.96 -30.16
CA TYR A 435 7.07 -26.75 -31.32
C TYR A 435 7.56 -28.17 -30.98
N ASN A 436 7.39 -28.65 -29.74
CA ASN A 436 7.97 -29.94 -29.32
C ASN A 436 6.92 -31.05 -29.26
N THR A 437 7.29 -32.21 -29.80
CA THR A 437 6.62 -33.51 -29.67
C THR A 437 6.24 -33.81 -28.22
N VAL A 438 4.98 -34.21 -27.98
CA VAL A 438 4.54 -34.72 -26.68
C VAL A 438 5.26 -36.04 -26.41
N THR A 439 6.06 -36.11 -25.35
CA THR A 439 6.72 -37.37 -24.93
C THR A 439 5.97 -38.00 -23.76
N GLY A 440 5.71 -39.30 -23.83
CA GLY A 440 5.03 -40.05 -22.75
C GLY A 440 3.50 -39.94 -22.78
N GLN A 441 2.87 -40.11 -23.94
CA GLN A 441 1.41 -40.03 -24.05
C GLN A 441 0.72 -41.18 -23.28
N GLU A 442 -0.31 -40.84 -22.51
CA GLU A 442 -1.16 -41.80 -21.81
C GLU A 442 -2.61 -41.69 -22.30
N ASN A 443 -3.34 -42.80 -22.27
CA ASN A 443 -4.72 -42.85 -22.73
C ASN A 443 -5.61 -41.91 -21.88
N GLY A 444 -6.36 -41.02 -22.53
CA GLY A 444 -7.17 -39.98 -21.88
C GLY A 444 -6.46 -38.64 -21.70
N MET A 445 -5.19 -38.50 -22.12
CA MET A 445 -4.46 -37.22 -22.10
C MET A 445 -5.15 -36.20 -23.01
N ILE A 446 -5.52 -35.04 -22.48
CA ILE A 446 -6.08 -33.92 -23.26
C ILE A 446 -5.02 -32.83 -23.36
N THR A 447 -4.76 -32.36 -24.58
CA THR A 447 -3.82 -31.25 -24.82
C THR A 447 -4.33 -30.34 -25.94
N THR A 448 -3.74 -29.15 -26.09
CA THR A 448 -4.05 -28.22 -27.18
C THR A 448 -2.83 -28.08 -28.07
N PHE A 449 -3.01 -28.31 -29.37
CA PHE A 449 -1.96 -28.16 -30.36
C PHE A 449 -2.07 -26.81 -31.04
N ALA A 450 -0.93 -26.18 -31.31
CA ALA A 450 -0.84 -25.08 -32.25
C ALA A 450 -1.12 -25.62 -33.66
N ASN A 451 -1.95 -24.93 -34.43
CA ASN A 451 -2.11 -25.21 -35.85
C ASN A 451 -1.54 -24.02 -36.63
N SER A 452 -0.24 -24.07 -36.95
CA SER A 452 0.42 -23.08 -37.81
C SER A 452 0.22 -23.38 -39.30
N GLY A 453 -0.57 -24.40 -39.67
CA GLY A 453 -0.96 -24.69 -41.05
C GLY A 453 0.10 -25.43 -41.88
N TYR A 454 1.24 -25.81 -41.30
CA TYR A 454 2.25 -26.63 -41.96
C TYR A 454 2.22 -28.08 -41.41
N PRO A 455 2.23 -29.13 -42.25
CA PRO A 455 2.18 -30.52 -41.80
C PRO A 455 3.31 -30.95 -40.85
N GLY A 456 4.46 -30.24 -40.89
CA GLY A 456 5.58 -30.46 -39.98
C GLY A 456 5.42 -29.86 -38.58
N ASP A 457 4.42 -29.00 -38.39
CA ASP A 457 4.22 -28.24 -37.14
C ASP A 457 3.09 -28.81 -36.27
N ASP A 458 2.41 -29.86 -36.74
CA ASP A 458 1.38 -30.58 -36.02
C ASP A 458 1.94 -31.89 -35.45
N PRO A 459 2.41 -31.91 -34.20
CA PRO A 459 2.96 -33.12 -33.59
C PRO A 459 1.90 -34.21 -33.31
N ALA A 460 0.61 -33.93 -33.53
CA ALA A 460 -0.46 -34.90 -33.48
C ALA A 460 -0.87 -35.47 -34.85
N GLY A 461 -0.37 -34.89 -35.95
CA GLY A 461 -0.70 -35.32 -37.32
C GLY A 461 -2.19 -35.22 -37.66
N LEU A 462 -2.93 -34.33 -37.00
CA LEU A 462 -4.38 -34.14 -37.14
C LEU A 462 -4.76 -33.01 -38.10
N TYR A 463 -3.86 -32.67 -39.02
CA TYR A 463 -4.04 -31.60 -40.00
C TYR A 463 -5.35 -31.78 -40.78
N GLY A 464 -6.06 -30.67 -41.00
CA GLY A 464 -7.32 -30.63 -41.74
C GLY A 464 -7.48 -29.29 -42.43
N GLN A 465 -8.36 -29.22 -43.44
CA GLN A 465 -8.56 -28.09 -44.36
C GLN A 465 -9.07 -26.77 -43.73
N ILE A 466 -9.06 -26.64 -42.40
CA ILE A 466 -9.67 -25.50 -41.68
C ILE A 466 -8.66 -24.88 -40.69
N GLY A 467 -8.20 -23.68 -41.05
CA GLY A 467 -7.78 -22.56 -40.20
C GLY A 467 -6.54 -22.70 -39.31
N TYR A 468 -5.68 -21.67 -39.35
CA TYR A 468 -4.55 -21.38 -38.45
C TYR A 468 -4.98 -21.15 -36.98
N THR A 469 -5.68 -22.11 -36.39
CA THR A 469 -6.34 -21.96 -35.09
C THR A 469 -5.95 -23.10 -34.18
N PRO A 470 -5.52 -22.83 -32.93
CA PRO A 470 -5.29 -23.89 -31.95
C PRO A 470 -6.51 -24.80 -31.80
N TYR A 471 -6.28 -26.09 -31.62
CA TYR A 471 -7.34 -27.07 -31.39
C TYR A 471 -6.98 -27.99 -30.23
N THR A 472 -8.01 -28.40 -29.49
CA THR A 472 -7.88 -29.37 -28.41
C THR A 472 -8.00 -30.78 -28.98
N ALA A 473 -7.16 -31.69 -28.49
CA ALA A 473 -7.16 -33.09 -28.86
C ALA A 473 -6.99 -33.98 -27.63
N VAL A 474 -7.53 -35.19 -27.71
CA VAL A 474 -7.40 -36.25 -26.71
C VAL A 474 -6.57 -37.39 -27.28
N PHE A 475 -5.65 -37.95 -26.50
CA PHE A 475 -4.93 -39.16 -26.84
C PHE A 475 -5.76 -40.37 -26.44
N GLU A 476 -6.30 -41.09 -27.42
CA GLU A 476 -7.09 -42.29 -27.22
C GLU A 476 -6.56 -43.44 -28.08
N ASN A 477 -6.38 -44.60 -27.45
CA ASN A 477 -5.97 -45.84 -28.12
C ASN A 477 -4.70 -45.69 -28.98
N GLY A 478 -3.69 -44.98 -28.46
CA GLY A 478 -2.41 -44.80 -29.15
C GLY A 478 -2.40 -43.72 -30.24
N SER A 479 -3.46 -42.92 -30.34
CA SER A 479 -3.58 -41.86 -31.37
C SER A 479 -4.19 -40.59 -30.79
N TRP A 480 -3.82 -39.44 -31.33
CA TRP A 480 -4.50 -38.19 -31.04
C TRP A 480 -5.82 -38.10 -31.80
N LYS A 481 -6.83 -37.46 -31.22
CA LYS A 481 -8.12 -37.15 -31.86
C LYS A 481 -8.55 -35.74 -31.50
N LYS A 482 -9.02 -34.95 -32.48
CA LYS A 482 -9.58 -33.62 -32.20
C LYS A 482 -10.85 -33.75 -31.36
N ILE A 483 -10.96 -32.93 -30.32
CA ILE A 483 -12.22 -32.72 -29.60
C ILE A 483 -13.01 -31.69 -30.41
N PRO A 484 -14.21 -32.02 -30.94
CA PRO A 484 -15.05 -31.05 -31.62
C PRO A 484 -15.35 -29.86 -30.70
N LYS A 485 -15.31 -28.64 -31.22
CA LYS A 485 -15.85 -27.48 -30.49
C LYS A 485 -17.35 -27.72 -30.26
N LEU A 486 -17.79 -27.61 -29.01
CA LEU A 486 -19.22 -27.51 -28.67
C LEU A 486 -19.80 -26.20 -29.20
#